data_AF-A0A9Q1IDL5-F1
#
_entry.id   AF-A0A9Q1IDL5-F1
#
_cell.length_a   1.000
_cell.length_b   1.000
_cell.length_c   1.000
_cell.angle_alpha   90.00
_cell.angle_beta   90.00
_cell.angle_gamma   90.00
#
_symmetry.space_group_name_H-M   'P 1'
#
loop_
_entity.id
_entity.type
_entity.pdbx_description
1 polymer ?
#
loop_
_entity_poly.entity_id
_entity_poly.type
_entity_poly.pdbx_seq_one_letter_code
_entity_poly.pdbx_strand_id
1 'polypeptide(L)'
;MELNGYHNEDGAVAETEGEETGALKQSRTSGKETAASFRSGAVMENAAAGASAQSERRASNTITRQRIDSLKKNRPPFPWFGMDIGGTLVKLVYFEPKDITAEEEQEEVENLKSIRRYLTSNVAYGSTGIRDVHLELKDLTLCGRTGNLHFIRFPTQDLPVFLQMGRDKHFSSLHTTLCATGGGAYKFEPDFRMMADLQLLKLDELDCLIRGVLYIDSVVSSGPSECYYFENPTDPERCVQRSYTLENPYPLLLVNIGSGVSILAVYSKDNYKRVTGTSLGGGTFLGLCCLLTGCSTFEEALEMASKGESTRVDKLVRDIYGGDYERFGLPGWAVASSFGNMMCKEKRESISKEDLARATLVSITNNIGSITRMCALNENIERVVFVGNFLRVNTLSMKLLAYAMDYWSKGQLKALFLQHEGYFGAVGALLELLHPS
;
A
#
# COMPACT_ATOMS: atom_id res chain seq x y z
N MET A 1 34.06 -8.51 43.36
CA MET A 1 32.99 -9.46 42.99
C MET A 1 33.03 -9.64 41.50
N GLU A 2 32.94 -10.90 41.12
CA GLU A 2 33.59 -11.53 39.98
C GLU A 2 33.02 -11.21 38.60
N LEU A 3 33.91 -11.39 37.63
CA LEU A 3 33.73 -11.46 36.19
C LEU A 3 33.00 -12.74 35.77
N ASN A 4 32.27 -12.67 34.65
CA ASN A 4 32.04 -13.77 33.70
C ASN A 4 32.10 -13.11 32.30
N GLY A 5 32.91 -13.48 31.31
CA GLY A 5 33.62 -14.73 31.07
C GLY A 5 33.10 -15.34 29.76
N TYR A 6 33.61 -14.89 28.61
CA TYR A 6 33.43 -15.56 27.32
C TYR A 6 34.80 -16.04 26.83
N HIS A 7 34.96 -17.35 26.74
CA HIS A 7 36.10 -18.04 26.14
C HIS A 7 35.91 -18.11 24.62
N ASN A 8 36.95 -17.69 23.89
CA ASN A 8 37.23 -18.10 22.51
C ASN A 8 38.25 -19.23 22.55
N GLU A 9 38.08 -20.26 21.72
CA GLU A 9 39.17 -21.10 21.24
C GLU A 9 39.08 -21.20 19.71
N ASP A 10 40.24 -20.99 19.09
CA ASP A 10 40.52 -21.09 17.67
C ASP A 10 40.59 -22.55 17.18
N GLY A 11 40.26 -22.77 15.91
CA GLY A 11 40.50 -24.03 15.21
C GLY A 11 40.56 -23.81 13.69
N ALA A 12 41.76 -23.99 13.14
CA ALA A 12 42.19 -23.56 11.81
C ALA A 12 41.94 -24.60 10.68
N VAL A 13 41.71 -24.07 9.46
CA VAL A 13 42.17 -24.52 8.12
C VAL A 13 41.69 -25.87 7.56
N ALA A 14 41.01 -25.82 6.40
CA ALA A 14 41.41 -26.53 5.17
C ALA A 14 40.60 -26.02 3.96
N GLU A 15 41.31 -25.40 3.02
CA GLU A 15 40.88 -25.18 1.64
C GLU A 15 40.98 -26.51 0.86
N THR A 16 39.98 -26.81 0.04
CA THR A 16 40.15 -27.69 -1.13
C THR A 16 39.30 -27.17 -2.27
N GLU A 17 39.99 -26.71 -3.31
CA GLU A 17 39.48 -26.47 -4.64
C GLU A 17 39.02 -27.79 -5.29
N GLY A 18 37.97 -27.70 -6.10
CA GLY A 18 37.48 -28.79 -6.93
C GLY A 18 36.71 -28.23 -8.11
N GLU A 19 37.44 -27.86 -9.16
CA GLU A 19 36.90 -27.67 -10.49
C GLU A 19 36.40 -29.01 -11.03
N GLU A 20 35.15 -29.09 -11.49
CA GLU A 20 34.77 -30.06 -12.51
C GLU A 20 33.92 -29.39 -13.57
N THR A 21 34.51 -29.30 -14.76
CA THR A 21 33.91 -28.87 -16.01
C THR A 21 33.20 -30.06 -16.65
N GLY A 22 31.94 -29.89 -17.03
CA GLY A 22 31.14 -30.94 -17.67
C GLY A 22 30.22 -30.37 -18.73
N ALA A 23 30.76 -30.12 -19.92
CA ALA A 23 29.99 -29.80 -21.11
C ALA A 23 29.43 -31.09 -21.75
N LEU A 24 28.12 -31.18 -21.99
CA LEU A 24 27.53 -32.18 -22.88
C LEU A 24 26.38 -31.62 -23.74
N LYS A 25 26.76 -31.40 -25.00
CA LYS A 25 26.07 -31.54 -26.29
C LYS A 25 24.52 -31.57 -26.36
N GLN A 26 24.07 -30.68 -27.24
CA GLN A 26 22.87 -30.72 -28.08
C GLN A 26 22.43 -32.11 -28.55
N SER A 27 21.11 -32.33 -28.60
CA SER A 27 20.51 -33.10 -29.68
C SER A 27 19.33 -32.32 -30.27
N ARG A 28 19.46 -32.00 -31.56
CA ARG A 28 18.38 -31.54 -32.45
C ARG A 28 17.71 -32.78 -33.01
N THR A 29 16.38 -32.81 -33.05
CA THR A 29 15.64 -33.61 -34.02
C THR A 29 14.65 -32.72 -34.75
N SER A 30 14.83 -32.70 -36.07
CA SER A 30 14.00 -32.06 -37.08
C SER A 30 12.83 -32.97 -37.47
N GLY A 31 11.65 -32.39 -37.66
CA GLY A 31 10.52 -33.01 -38.35
C GLY A 31 9.79 -31.97 -39.19
N LYS A 32 9.90 -32.10 -40.51
CA LYS A 32 9.36 -31.22 -41.55
C LYS A 32 7.84 -31.31 -41.69
N GLU A 33 7.27 -30.14 -41.99
CA GLU A 33 6.22 -29.80 -42.94
C GLU A 33 5.38 -30.92 -43.59
N THR A 34 4.07 -30.67 -43.69
CA THR A 34 3.41 -30.61 -45.00
C THR A 34 2.09 -29.84 -44.91
N ALA A 35 1.89 -28.97 -45.90
CA ALA A 35 0.71 -28.14 -46.12
C ALA A 35 -0.10 -28.69 -47.31
N ALA A 36 -1.42 -28.49 -47.29
CA ALA A 36 -2.31 -28.33 -48.46
C ALA A 36 -3.70 -27.91 -47.92
N SER A 37 -4.24 -26.70 -48.15
CA SER A 37 -4.66 -26.04 -49.40
C SER A 37 -5.87 -26.71 -50.09
N PHE A 38 -7.06 -26.08 -50.01
CA PHE A 38 -7.77 -25.44 -51.14
C PHE A 38 -9.28 -25.21 -50.84
N ARG A 39 -9.75 -23.96 -51.09
CA ARG A 39 -10.99 -23.47 -51.78
C ARG A 39 -12.35 -24.18 -51.56
N SER A 40 -13.54 -23.59 -51.75
CA SER A 40 -14.09 -22.23 -51.92
C SER A 40 -15.60 -22.40 -52.21
N GLY A 41 -16.43 -21.44 -51.79
CA GLY A 41 -17.80 -21.20 -52.30
C GLY A 41 -18.90 -21.95 -51.55
N ALA A 42 -20.18 -21.55 -51.57
CA ALA A 42 -20.86 -20.31 -51.87
C ALA A 42 -22.27 -20.40 -51.21
N VAL A 43 -22.88 -19.23 -51.01
CA VAL A 43 -24.23 -18.90 -50.52
C VAL A 43 -25.36 -19.91 -50.76
N MET A 44 -26.21 -20.12 -49.74
CA MET A 44 -27.68 -20.20 -49.89
C MET A 44 -28.40 -19.80 -48.59
N GLU A 45 -29.31 -18.83 -48.70
CA GLU A 45 -30.32 -18.47 -47.70
C GLU A 45 -31.28 -19.63 -47.44
N ASN A 46 -31.72 -19.81 -46.19
CA ASN A 46 -33.12 -20.14 -45.91
C ASN A 46 -33.54 -19.76 -44.49
N ALA A 47 -34.75 -19.22 -44.42
CA ALA A 47 -35.41 -18.66 -43.26
C ALA A 47 -35.84 -19.71 -42.22
N ALA A 48 -35.66 -19.38 -40.94
CA ALA A 48 -36.51 -19.80 -39.82
C ALA A 48 -36.06 -19.09 -38.52
N ALA A 49 -36.34 -17.79 -38.42
CA ALA A 49 -36.17 -17.05 -37.16
C ALA A 49 -37.48 -17.12 -36.36
N GLY A 50 -37.40 -17.60 -35.11
CA GLY A 50 -38.48 -17.38 -34.13
C GLY A 50 -38.78 -18.56 -33.20
N ALA A 51 -37.81 -19.04 -32.40
CA ALA A 51 -38.14 -19.81 -31.18
C ALA A 51 -36.98 -19.97 -30.17
N SER A 52 -35.70 -19.92 -30.59
CA SER A 52 -34.59 -20.28 -29.68
C SER A 52 -34.09 -19.15 -28.77
N ALA A 53 -34.28 -17.88 -29.13
CA ALA A 53 -33.72 -16.74 -28.40
C ALA A 53 -34.38 -16.44 -27.03
N GLN A 54 -35.58 -16.97 -26.75
CA GLN A 54 -36.25 -16.81 -25.45
C GLN A 54 -35.84 -17.85 -24.40
N SER A 55 -35.41 -19.04 -24.82
CA SER A 55 -34.99 -20.12 -23.91
C SER A 55 -33.61 -19.83 -23.30
N GLU A 56 -32.65 -19.39 -24.11
CA GLU A 56 -31.29 -19.05 -23.66
C GLU A 56 -31.26 -17.79 -22.77
N ARG A 57 -32.09 -16.77 -23.06
CA ARG A 57 -32.24 -15.59 -22.18
C ARG A 57 -32.90 -15.93 -20.83
N ARG A 58 -33.86 -16.87 -20.80
CA ARG A 58 -34.47 -17.33 -19.54
C ARG A 58 -33.52 -18.22 -18.74
N ALA A 59 -32.72 -19.07 -19.38
CA ALA A 59 -31.72 -19.89 -18.69
C ALA A 59 -30.59 -19.03 -18.10
N SER A 60 -30.08 -18.05 -18.85
CA SER A 60 -29.07 -17.08 -18.39
C SER A 60 -29.59 -16.24 -17.22
N ASN A 61 -30.84 -15.75 -17.30
CA ASN A 61 -31.45 -14.98 -16.21
C ASN A 61 -31.75 -15.83 -14.97
N THR A 62 -32.09 -17.10 -15.13
CA THR A 62 -32.35 -18.02 -14.01
C THR A 62 -31.05 -18.40 -13.29
N ILE A 63 -29.97 -18.67 -14.02
CA ILE A 63 -28.64 -18.94 -13.43
C ILE A 63 -28.10 -17.69 -12.71
N THR A 64 -28.28 -16.50 -13.30
CA THR A 64 -27.89 -15.23 -12.68
C THR A 64 -28.73 -14.93 -11.43
N ARG A 65 -30.06 -15.16 -11.47
CA ARG A 65 -30.93 -15.06 -10.29
C ARG A 65 -30.57 -16.07 -9.20
N GLN A 66 -30.30 -17.33 -9.55
CA GLN A 66 -29.89 -18.36 -8.59
C GLN A 66 -28.54 -18.03 -7.95
N ARG A 67 -27.58 -17.48 -8.70
CA ARG A 67 -26.32 -16.97 -8.14
C ARG A 67 -26.55 -15.79 -7.19
N ILE A 68 -27.36 -14.81 -7.58
CA ILE A 68 -27.68 -13.64 -6.74
C ILE A 68 -28.44 -14.07 -5.47
N ASP A 69 -29.41 -14.98 -5.57
CA ASP A 69 -30.16 -15.48 -4.42
C ASP A 69 -29.32 -16.40 -3.51
N SER A 70 -28.34 -17.13 -4.05
CA SER A 70 -27.35 -17.87 -3.26
C SER A 70 -26.39 -16.94 -2.50
N LEU A 71 -25.99 -15.81 -3.12
CA LEU A 71 -25.20 -14.77 -2.47
C LEU A 71 -26.00 -14.10 -1.35
N LYS A 72 -27.32 -13.92 -1.49
CA LYS A 72 -28.17 -13.36 -0.43
C LYS A 72 -28.19 -14.20 0.86
N LYS A 73 -28.07 -15.53 0.76
CA LYS A 73 -28.19 -16.45 1.92
C LYS A 73 -26.94 -16.59 2.79
N ASN A 74 -25.76 -16.19 2.30
CA ASN A 74 -24.48 -16.38 3.01
C ASN A 74 -23.76 -15.06 3.37
N ARG A 75 -24.44 -13.92 3.33
CA ARG A 75 -23.82 -12.62 3.65
C ARG A 75 -23.77 -12.36 5.15
N PRO A 76 -22.66 -11.83 5.68
CA PRO A 76 -22.63 -11.33 7.05
C PRO A 76 -23.60 -10.15 7.20
N PRO A 77 -24.25 -9.98 8.36
CA PRO A 77 -25.10 -8.81 8.63
C PRO A 77 -24.26 -7.53 8.65
N PHE A 78 -24.90 -6.38 8.43
CA PHE A 78 -24.26 -5.09 8.64
C PHE A 78 -23.97 -4.84 10.12
N PRO A 79 -22.95 -4.03 10.46
CA PRO A 79 -22.10 -3.23 9.57
C PRO A 79 -20.91 -4.01 9.01
N TRP A 80 -20.43 -3.61 7.83
CA TRP A 80 -19.25 -4.22 7.19
C TRP A 80 -18.02 -3.33 7.36
N PHE A 81 -17.04 -3.84 8.08
CA PHE A 81 -15.79 -3.16 8.38
C PHE A 81 -14.57 -4.04 8.05
N GLY A 82 -13.49 -3.38 7.66
CA GLY A 82 -12.15 -3.95 7.68
C GLY A 82 -11.20 -2.99 8.39
N MET A 83 -10.35 -3.51 9.26
CA MET A 83 -9.45 -2.71 10.09
C MET A 83 -8.00 -3.13 9.89
N ASP A 84 -7.10 -2.16 9.77
CA ASP A 84 -5.65 -2.35 9.77
C ASP A 84 -5.06 -1.52 10.91
N ILE A 85 -4.58 -2.21 11.94
CA ILE A 85 -4.06 -1.62 13.16
C ILE A 85 -2.53 -1.57 13.06
N GLY A 86 -2.02 -0.52 12.44
CA GLY A 86 -0.58 -0.30 12.26
C GLY A 86 0.12 0.20 13.53
N GLY A 87 1.44 0.34 13.47
CA GLY A 87 2.23 0.85 14.60
C GLY A 87 1.93 2.31 14.97
N THR A 88 1.59 3.14 13.99
CA THR A 88 1.34 4.59 14.18
C THR A 88 -0.12 4.99 13.90
N LEU A 89 -0.76 4.37 12.91
CA LEU A 89 -2.13 4.68 12.50
C LEU A 89 -2.98 3.42 12.45
N VAL A 90 -4.21 3.54 12.92
CA VAL A 90 -5.31 2.62 12.59
C VAL A 90 -6.00 3.14 11.33
N LYS A 91 -6.31 2.23 10.43
CA LYS A 91 -7.10 2.48 9.23
C LYS A 91 -8.34 1.60 9.28
N LEU A 92 -9.49 2.20 9.04
CA LEU A 92 -10.80 1.59 9.06
C LEU A 92 -11.47 1.87 7.72
N VAL A 93 -11.95 0.81 7.09
CA VAL A 93 -12.80 0.90 5.91
C VAL A 93 -14.20 0.50 6.30
N TYR A 94 -15.19 1.29 5.86
CA TYR A 94 -16.61 1.08 6.15
C TYR A 94 -17.41 1.08 4.86
N PHE A 95 -18.18 0.01 4.61
CA PHE A 95 -19.13 -0.02 3.52
C PHE A 95 -20.51 0.46 4.00
N GLU A 96 -20.96 1.58 3.45
CA GLU A 96 -22.28 2.16 3.69
C GLU A 96 -23.26 1.69 2.61
N PRO A 97 -24.24 0.82 2.92
CA PRO A 97 -25.27 0.44 1.95
C PRO A 97 -26.16 1.63 1.58
N LYS A 98 -26.37 1.82 0.27
CA LYS A 98 -27.27 2.85 -0.30
C LYS A 98 -28.56 2.25 -0.88
N ASP A 99 -28.64 0.92 -0.90
CA ASP A 99 -29.74 0.13 -1.45
C ASP A 99 -30.62 -0.51 -0.34
N ILE A 100 -30.68 0.11 0.84
CA ILE A 100 -31.49 -0.39 1.96
C ILE A 100 -32.97 -0.25 1.60
N THR A 101 -33.72 -1.35 1.71
CA THR A 101 -35.17 -1.36 1.50
C THR A 101 -35.93 -0.87 2.74
N ALA A 102 -37.18 -0.44 2.58
CA ALA A 102 -38.00 0.01 3.72
C ALA A 102 -38.23 -1.11 4.75
N GLU A 103 -38.34 -2.36 4.29
CA GLU A 103 -38.44 -3.54 5.15
C GLU A 103 -37.15 -3.76 5.95
N GLU A 104 -35.98 -3.72 5.29
CA GLU A 104 -34.69 -3.83 5.97
C GLU A 104 -34.48 -2.69 6.98
N GLU A 105 -34.89 -1.47 6.66
CA GLU A 105 -34.78 -0.33 7.58
C GLU A 105 -35.69 -0.50 8.81
N GLN A 106 -36.84 -1.15 8.68
CA GLN A 106 -37.72 -1.42 9.82
C GLN A 106 -37.18 -2.54 10.73
N GLU A 107 -36.51 -3.54 10.15
CA GLU A 107 -35.85 -4.64 10.88
C GLU A 107 -34.50 -4.22 11.50
N GLU A 108 -33.90 -3.13 11.00
CA GLU A 108 -32.61 -2.63 11.43
C GLU A 108 -32.64 -2.12 12.88
N VAL A 109 -31.78 -2.68 13.72
CA VAL A 109 -31.63 -2.30 15.13
C VAL A 109 -31.17 -0.84 15.23
N GLU A 110 -31.73 -0.09 16.20
CA GLU A 110 -31.45 1.34 16.38
C GLU A 110 -29.95 1.67 16.53
N ASN A 111 -29.18 0.76 17.15
CA ASN A 111 -27.72 0.90 17.27
C ASN A 111 -27.02 0.95 15.89
N LEU A 112 -27.47 0.14 14.93
CA LEU A 112 -26.90 0.12 13.58
C LEU A 112 -27.20 1.42 12.83
N LYS A 113 -28.44 1.93 12.96
CA LYS A 113 -28.83 3.26 12.42
C LYS A 113 -27.98 4.38 13.00
N SER A 114 -27.78 4.34 14.32
CA SER A 114 -26.97 5.31 15.05
C SER A 114 -25.51 5.32 14.57
N ILE A 115 -24.90 4.14 14.40
CA ILE A 115 -23.52 4.00 13.91
C ILE A 115 -23.40 4.48 12.46
N ARG A 116 -24.31 4.04 11.57
CA ARG A 116 -24.35 4.51 10.18
C ARG A 116 -24.40 6.03 10.15
N ARG A 117 -25.36 6.63 10.86
CA ARG A 117 -25.53 8.09 10.93
C ARG A 117 -24.28 8.78 11.47
N TYR A 118 -23.68 8.24 12.55
CA TYR A 118 -22.47 8.79 13.15
C TYR A 118 -21.31 8.82 12.15
N LEU A 119 -21.08 7.72 11.42
CA LEU A 119 -19.99 7.62 10.45
C LEU A 119 -20.22 8.51 9.23
N THR A 120 -21.45 8.63 8.74
CA THR A 120 -21.74 9.32 7.46
C THR A 120 -21.99 10.82 7.63
N SER A 121 -22.50 11.24 8.79
CA SER A 121 -22.83 12.65 9.07
C SER A 121 -21.64 13.45 9.62
N ASN A 122 -20.53 12.77 9.98
CA ASN A 122 -19.32 13.41 10.52
C ASN A 122 -18.10 13.09 9.63
N VAL A 123 -17.18 14.04 9.52
CA VAL A 123 -15.88 13.87 8.87
C VAL A 123 -14.72 13.79 9.86
N ALA A 124 -14.97 14.19 11.11
CA ALA A 124 -14.05 14.08 12.22
C ALA A 124 -14.72 13.29 13.37
N TYR A 125 -13.97 12.40 14.00
CA TYR A 125 -14.44 11.52 15.08
C TYR A 125 -13.58 11.74 16.33
N GLY A 126 -14.17 12.30 17.38
CA GLY A 126 -13.40 12.78 18.53
C GLY A 126 -12.45 13.91 18.11
N SER A 127 -11.25 13.93 18.69
CA SER A 127 -10.22 14.94 18.40
C SER A 127 -9.24 14.53 17.29
N THR A 128 -9.12 13.24 16.98
CA THR A 128 -8.04 12.72 16.11
C THR A 128 -8.49 11.81 14.98
N GLY A 129 -9.74 11.31 15.01
CA GLY A 129 -10.28 10.50 13.93
C GLY A 129 -10.71 11.36 12.75
N ILE A 130 -10.33 10.93 11.54
CA ILE A 130 -10.59 11.66 10.30
C ILE A 130 -11.14 10.68 9.26
N ARG A 131 -12.23 11.08 8.58
CA ARG A 131 -12.70 10.43 7.35
C ARG A 131 -12.14 11.17 6.15
N ASP A 132 -11.36 10.48 5.33
CA ASP A 132 -10.76 11.04 4.11
C ASP A 132 -11.81 11.01 2.98
N VAL A 133 -12.76 11.96 3.03
CA VAL A 133 -13.93 12.04 2.11
C VAL A 133 -13.53 12.07 0.62
N HIS A 134 -12.37 12.63 0.30
CA HIS A 134 -11.86 12.70 -1.07
C HIS A 134 -11.50 11.34 -1.67
N LEU A 135 -11.40 10.29 -0.83
CA LEU A 135 -11.15 8.91 -1.24
C LEU A 135 -12.44 8.07 -1.31
N GLU A 136 -13.61 8.62 -1.01
CA GLU A 136 -14.85 7.85 -1.01
C GLU A 136 -15.14 7.21 -2.37
N LEU A 137 -15.26 5.88 -2.42
CA LEU A 137 -15.73 5.16 -3.61
C LEU A 137 -17.24 5.09 -3.58
N LYS A 138 -17.89 5.80 -4.51
CA LYS A 138 -19.35 5.90 -4.59
C LYS A 138 -19.95 4.84 -5.49
N ASP A 139 -21.17 4.42 -5.17
CA ASP A 139 -21.96 3.48 -5.96
C ASP A 139 -21.24 2.15 -6.27
N LEU A 140 -20.37 1.72 -5.35
CA LEU A 140 -19.64 0.47 -5.42
C LEU A 140 -20.59 -0.71 -5.21
N THR A 141 -20.54 -1.68 -6.13
CA THR A 141 -21.22 -2.96 -5.93
C THR A 141 -20.28 -3.95 -5.24
N LEU A 142 -20.60 -4.31 -4.01
CA LEU A 142 -19.83 -5.24 -3.18
C LEU A 142 -20.76 -6.31 -2.59
N CYS A 143 -20.47 -7.59 -2.81
CA CYS A 143 -21.33 -8.72 -2.39
C CYS A 143 -22.83 -8.56 -2.75
N GLY A 144 -23.09 -8.03 -3.95
CA GLY A 144 -24.45 -7.80 -4.45
C GLY A 144 -25.24 -6.74 -3.68
N ARG A 145 -24.56 -5.87 -2.92
CA ARG A 145 -25.10 -4.62 -2.37
C ARG A 145 -24.47 -3.45 -3.10
N THR A 146 -25.23 -2.39 -3.32
CA THR A 146 -24.73 -1.10 -3.83
C THR A 146 -24.59 -0.12 -2.68
N GLY A 147 -23.42 0.51 -2.59
CA GLY A 147 -23.12 1.41 -1.49
C GLY A 147 -21.85 2.23 -1.69
N ASN A 148 -21.46 2.96 -0.67
CA ASN A 148 -20.25 3.77 -0.68
C ASN A 148 -19.19 3.16 0.24
N LEU A 149 -17.94 3.16 -0.20
CA LEU A 149 -16.81 2.73 0.62
C LEU A 149 -16.12 3.95 1.22
N HIS A 150 -16.12 4.03 2.56
CA HIS A 150 -15.55 5.12 3.33
C HIS A 150 -14.19 4.74 3.93
N PHE A 151 -13.28 5.70 3.98
CA PHE A 151 -11.91 5.54 4.47
C PHE A 151 -11.67 6.42 5.69
N ILE A 152 -11.34 5.81 6.82
CA ILE A 152 -11.24 6.46 8.12
C ILE A 152 -9.92 6.10 8.77
N ARG A 153 -9.26 7.07 9.41
CA ARG A 153 -8.00 6.84 10.12
C ARG A 153 -7.97 7.58 11.45
N PHE A 154 -7.18 7.06 12.38
CA PHE A 154 -6.86 7.71 13.64
C PHE A 154 -5.50 7.19 14.17
N PRO A 155 -4.82 7.93 15.07
CA PRO A 155 -3.59 7.47 15.70
C PRO A 155 -3.79 6.17 16.49
N THR A 156 -2.87 5.22 16.38
CA THR A 156 -2.94 3.94 17.13
C THR A 156 -2.97 4.16 18.64
N GLN A 157 -2.35 5.23 19.15
CA GLN A 157 -2.40 5.60 20.57
C GLN A 157 -3.83 5.90 21.07
N ASP A 158 -4.75 6.29 20.18
CA ASP A 158 -6.13 6.62 20.52
C ASP A 158 -7.07 5.40 20.37
N LEU A 159 -6.54 4.21 20.08
CA LEU A 159 -7.31 2.97 20.01
C LEU A 159 -8.14 2.70 21.29
N PRO A 160 -7.65 2.95 22.53
CA PRO A 160 -8.48 2.81 23.72
C PRO A 160 -9.73 3.71 23.70
N VAL A 161 -9.63 4.92 23.14
CA VAL A 161 -10.77 5.85 23.00
C VAL A 161 -11.77 5.30 21.99
N PHE A 162 -11.29 4.74 20.87
CA PHE A 162 -12.14 4.06 19.90
C PHE A 162 -12.87 2.85 20.51
N LEU A 163 -12.17 2.02 21.29
CA LEU A 163 -12.78 0.85 21.93
C LEU A 163 -13.85 1.24 22.97
N GLN A 164 -13.59 2.29 23.74
CA GLN A 164 -14.58 2.85 24.67
C GLN A 164 -15.82 3.35 23.91
N MET A 165 -15.63 4.06 22.80
CA MET A 165 -16.73 4.47 21.93
C MET A 165 -17.52 3.26 21.39
N GLY A 166 -16.82 2.20 20.98
CA GLY A 166 -17.43 0.96 20.51
C GLY A 166 -18.31 0.30 21.58
N ARG A 167 -17.85 0.29 22.84
CA ARG A 167 -18.64 -0.17 23.99
C ARG A 167 -19.88 0.69 24.21
N ASP A 168 -19.73 2.01 24.27
CA ASP A 168 -20.80 2.96 24.57
C ASP A 168 -21.88 2.99 23.46
N LYS A 169 -21.49 2.63 22.24
CA LYS A 169 -22.38 2.48 21.07
C LYS A 169 -22.85 1.04 20.87
N HIS A 170 -22.53 0.12 21.79
CA HIS A 170 -22.91 -1.29 21.76
C HIS A 170 -22.55 -2.01 20.46
N PHE A 171 -21.31 -1.83 19.96
CA PHE A 171 -20.86 -2.47 18.71
C PHE A 171 -20.98 -4.00 18.75
N SER A 172 -20.73 -4.62 19.89
CA SER A 172 -20.82 -6.08 20.07
C SER A 172 -22.24 -6.64 19.83
N SER A 173 -23.29 -5.83 19.94
CA SER A 173 -24.66 -6.28 19.64
C SER A 173 -24.92 -6.45 18.15
N LEU A 174 -24.05 -5.92 17.28
CA LEU A 174 -24.22 -5.92 15.83
C LEU A 174 -23.34 -6.96 15.15
N HIS A 175 -22.09 -7.10 15.60
CA HIS A 175 -21.18 -8.12 15.12
C HIS A 175 -20.18 -8.48 16.22
N THR A 176 -20.07 -9.76 16.53
CA THR A 176 -19.12 -10.25 17.55
C THR A 176 -17.70 -10.39 17.04
N THR A 177 -17.47 -10.31 15.72
CA THR A 177 -16.18 -10.57 15.08
C THR A 177 -15.86 -9.44 14.10
N LEU A 178 -14.68 -8.84 14.26
CA LEU A 178 -14.16 -7.80 13.37
C LEU A 178 -12.93 -8.35 12.64
N CYS A 179 -12.90 -8.23 11.31
CA CYS A 179 -11.72 -8.56 10.53
C CYS A 179 -10.67 -7.48 10.71
N ALA A 180 -9.52 -7.88 11.26
CA ALA A 180 -8.43 -6.97 11.59
C ALA A 180 -7.08 -7.52 11.13
N THR A 181 -6.26 -6.65 10.56
CA THR A 181 -4.89 -6.94 10.14
C THR A 181 -3.89 -5.95 10.76
N GLY A 182 -2.61 -6.10 10.42
CA GLY A 182 -1.52 -5.34 10.99
C GLY A 182 -1.10 -5.86 12.37
N GLY A 183 0.12 -5.52 12.80
CA GLY A 183 0.65 -5.98 14.09
C GLY A 183 -0.22 -5.64 15.31
N GLY A 184 -1.02 -4.58 15.24
CA GLY A 184 -1.96 -4.20 16.29
C GLY A 184 -3.14 -5.16 16.46
N ALA A 185 -3.53 -5.92 15.43
CA ALA A 185 -4.56 -6.96 15.55
C ALA A 185 -4.16 -8.05 16.55
N TYR A 186 -2.85 -8.34 16.66
CA TYR A 186 -2.31 -9.25 17.66
C TYR A 186 -2.12 -8.55 19.01
N LYS A 187 -1.49 -7.36 19.01
CA LYS A 187 -1.14 -6.63 20.24
C LYS A 187 -2.38 -6.28 21.08
N PHE A 188 -3.45 -5.82 20.43
CA PHE A 188 -4.62 -5.25 21.10
C PHE A 188 -5.80 -6.22 21.16
N GLU A 189 -5.67 -7.49 20.73
CA GLU A 189 -6.73 -8.48 20.83
C GLU A 189 -7.35 -8.58 22.25
N PRO A 190 -6.57 -8.60 23.35
CA PRO A 190 -7.14 -8.60 24.70
C PRO A 190 -8.00 -7.36 24.96
N ASP A 191 -7.58 -6.19 24.46
CA ASP A 191 -8.30 -4.93 24.68
C ASP A 191 -9.62 -4.91 23.92
N PHE A 192 -9.67 -5.41 22.67
CA PHE A 192 -10.95 -5.56 21.95
C PHE A 192 -11.94 -6.44 22.72
N ARG A 193 -11.46 -7.56 23.27
CA ARG A 193 -12.28 -8.49 24.04
C ARG A 193 -12.74 -7.88 25.35
N MET A 194 -11.84 -7.26 26.12
CA MET A 194 -12.15 -6.72 27.44
C MET A 194 -12.91 -5.39 27.37
N MET A 195 -12.53 -4.50 26.47
CA MET A 195 -13.07 -3.14 26.37
C MET A 195 -14.32 -3.08 25.51
N ALA A 196 -14.43 -3.82 24.41
CA ALA A 196 -15.55 -3.68 23.48
C ALA A 196 -16.41 -4.94 23.33
N ASP A 197 -16.05 -6.05 24.00
CA ASP A 197 -16.68 -7.37 23.81
C ASP A 197 -16.68 -7.80 22.34
N LEU A 198 -15.57 -7.51 21.64
CA LEU A 198 -15.35 -7.84 20.25
C LEU A 198 -14.24 -8.89 20.12
N GLN A 199 -14.46 -9.87 19.25
CA GLN A 199 -13.44 -10.81 18.81
C GLN A 199 -12.78 -10.29 17.54
N LEU A 200 -11.47 -10.49 17.40
CA LEU A 200 -10.76 -10.18 16.17
C LEU A 200 -10.53 -11.44 15.34
N LEU A 201 -11.00 -11.44 14.10
CA LEU A 201 -10.46 -12.31 13.07
C LEU A 201 -9.16 -11.68 12.59
N LYS A 202 -8.03 -12.21 13.07
CA LYS A 202 -6.69 -11.71 12.77
C LYS A 202 -6.23 -12.23 11.41
N LEU A 203 -5.80 -11.31 10.55
CA LEU A 203 -5.38 -11.60 9.17
C LEU A 203 -3.96 -11.09 8.94
N ASP A 204 -3.21 -11.74 8.04
CA ASP A 204 -1.86 -11.30 7.69
C ASP A 204 -1.88 -9.92 7.02
N GLU A 205 -0.93 -9.07 7.41
CA GLU A 205 -0.81 -7.67 6.95
C GLU A 205 -0.50 -7.57 5.47
N LEU A 206 0.39 -8.43 4.98
CA LEU A 206 0.88 -8.38 3.61
C LEU A 206 -0.13 -9.01 2.65
N ASP A 207 -0.79 -10.09 3.06
CA ASP A 207 -1.86 -10.72 2.28
C ASP A 207 -3.03 -9.74 2.09
N CYS A 208 -3.47 -9.08 3.18
CA CYS A 208 -4.51 -8.06 3.11
C CYS A 208 -4.08 -6.87 2.23
N LEU A 209 -2.83 -6.43 2.34
CA LEU A 209 -2.29 -5.35 1.52
C LEU A 209 -2.40 -5.68 0.03
N ILE A 210 -1.90 -6.85 -0.41
CA ILE A 210 -1.94 -7.28 -1.81
C ILE A 210 -3.38 -7.37 -2.31
N ARG A 211 -4.25 -8.02 -1.53
CA ARG A 211 -5.67 -8.18 -1.86
C ARG A 211 -6.37 -6.83 -2.02
N GLY A 212 -6.09 -5.88 -1.13
CA GLY A 212 -6.64 -4.54 -1.16
C GLY A 212 -6.19 -3.73 -2.38
N VAL A 213 -4.89 -3.76 -2.70
CA VAL A 213 -4.34 -3.07 -3.89
C VAL A 213 -5.02 -3.56 -5.16
N LEU A 214 -5.05 -4.88 -5.36
CA LEU A 214 -5.63 -5.50 -6.57
C LEU A 214 -7.13 -5.22 -6.67
N TYR A 215 -7.84 -5.25 -5.54
CA TYR A 215 -9.28 -4.98 -5.53
C TYR A 215 -9.58 -3.53 -5.90
N ILE A 216 -8.96 -2.55 -5.24
CA ILE A 216 -9.24 -1.13 -5.48
C ILE A 216 -8.92 -0.75 -6.93
N ASP A 217 -7.76 -1.16 -7.45
CA ASP A 217 -7.40 -0.92 -8.85
C ASP A 217 -8.42 -1.52 -9.84
N SER A 218 -9.01 -2.69 -9.51
CA SER A 218 -10.02 -3.33 -10.36
C SER A 218 -11.40 -2.67 -10.36
N VAL A 219 -11.77 -1.98 -9.27
CA VAL A 219 -13.12 -1.39 -9.12
C VAL A 219 -13.16 0.10 -9.41
N VAL A 220 -12.03 0.80 -9.33
CA VAL A 220 -11.91 2.21 -9.72
C VAL A 220 -11.97 2.31 -11.24
N SER A 221 -13.19 2.38 -11.76
CA SER A 221 -13.51 2.46 -13.19
C SER A 221 -14.09 3.82 -13.60
N SER A 222 -14.45 4.66 -12.63
CA SER A 222 -14.98 6.00 -12.81
C SER A 222 -14.14 7.02 -12.03
N GLY A 223 -13.80 8.14 -12.67
CA GLY A 223 -12.91 9.16 -12.09
C GLY A 223 -11.43 9.01 -12.50
N PRO A 224 -10.50 9.63 -11.76
CA PRO A 224 -9.07 9.47 -11.98
C PRO A 224 -8.62 8.02 -11.75
N SER A 225 -7.67 7.53 -12.56
CA SER A 225 -7.07 6.22 -12.35
C SER A 225 -6.52 6.08 -10.92
N GLU A 226 -6.69 4.89 -10.33
CA GLU A 226 -6.13 4.57 -9.02
C GLU A 226 -4.60 4.72 -9.04
N CYS A 227 -3.95 4.24 -10.09
CA CYS A 227 -2.51 4.32 -10.24
C CYS A 227 -2.08 5.55 -11.04
N TYR A 228 -0.97 6.17 -10.61
CA TYR A 228 -0.37 7.30 -11.28
C TYR A 228 1.16 7.31 -11.14
N TYR A 229 1.82 8.13 -11.94
CA TYR A 229 3.26 8.35 -11.91
C TYR A 229 3.58 9.83 -12.17
N PHE A 230 4.82 10.23 -11.90
CA PHE A 230 5.34 11.53 -12.32
C PHE A 230 6.12 11.37 -13.63
N GLU A 231 5.60 11.97 -14.70
CA GLU A 231 6.28 12.08 -15.99
C GLU A 231 7.39 13.14 -15.90
N ASN A 232 8.55 12.87 -16.49
CA ASN A 232 9.75 13.73 -16.42
C ASN A 232 10.16 14.13 -14.97
N PRO A 233 10.34 13.17 -14.04
CA PRO A 233 10.60 13.50 -12.64
C PRO A 233 11.96 14.19 -12.41
N THR A 234 12.88 14.09 -13.36
CA THR A 234 14.20 14.74 -13.34
C THR A 234 14.21 16.18 -13.82
N ASP A 235 13.11 16.66 -14.41
CA ASP A 235 12.95 18.03 -14.87
C ASP A 235 11.83 18.71 -14.06
N PRO A 236 12.17 19.56 -13.08
CA PRO A 236 11.17 20.20 -12.22
C PRO A 236 10.10 21.02 -12.97
N GLU A 237 10.43 21.60 -14.14
CA GLU A 237 9.50 22.41 -14.94
C GLU A 237 8.52 21.54 -15.73
N ARG A 238 8.92 20.31 -16.06
CA ARG A 238 8.10 19.35 -16.84
C ARG A 238 7.53 18.21 -16.01
N CYS A 239 7.84 18.17 -14.71
CA CYS A 239 7.40 17.12 -13.79
C CYS A 239 5.90 17.22 -13.52
N VAL A 240 5.12 16.35 -14.18
CA VAL A 240 3.65 16.35 -14.11
C VAL A 240 3.12 14.97 -13.73
N GLN A 241 2.04 14.97 -12.94
CA GLN A 241 1.35 13.74 -12.58
C GLN A 241 0.53 13.21 -13.77
N ARG A 242 0.63 11.92 -14.05
CA ARG A 242 -0.09 11.22 -15.12
C ARG A 242 -0.73 9.95 -14.58
N SER A 243 -1.94 9.66 -15.04
CA SER A 243 -2.58 8.37 -14.78
C SER A 243 -1.76 7.23 -15.37
N TYR A 244 -1.78 6.10 -14.69
CA TYR A 244 -1.19 4.84 -15.10
C TYR A 244 -2.25 3.75 -14.96
N THR A 245 -2.37 2.87 -15.95
CA THR A 245 -3.27 1.72 -15.87
C THR A 245 -2.45 0.48 -15.51
N LEU A 246 -2.78 -0.18 -14.41
CA LEU A 246 -2.13 -1.42 -13.97
C LEU A 246 -2.68 -2.66 -14.72
N GLU A 247 -2.80 -2.57 -16.05
CA GLU A 247 -3.15 -3.74 -16.87
C GLU A 247 -2.06 -4.81 -16.75
N ASN A 248 -2.46 -6.02 -16.32
CA ASN A 248 -1.53 -7.11 -15.99
C ASN A 248 -0.41 -6.64 -15.03
N PRO A 249 -0.74 -6.42 -13.74
CA PRO A 249 0.16 -5.75 -12.79
C PRO A 249 1.47 -6.52 -12.53
N TYR A 250 1.57 -7.78 -12.95
CA TYR A 250 2.69 -8.67 -12.59
C TYR A 250 3.80 -8.72 -13.66
N PRO A 251 5.09 -8.82 -13.26
CA PRO A 251 5.55 -8.64 -11.89
C PRO A 251 5.58 -7.15 -11.50
N LEU A 252 5.36 -6.86 -10.21
CA LEU A 252 5.61 -5.55 -9.62
C LEU A 252 6.34 -5.69 -8.28
N LEU A 253 7.04 -4.63 -7.90
CA LEU A 253 7.63 -4.48 -6.58
C LEU A 253 6.70 -3.56 -5.78
N LEU A 254 6.13 -4.07 -4.70
CA LEU A 254 5.27 -3.29 -3.81
C LEU A 254 6.07 -2.84 -2.59
N VAL A 255 6.17 -1.54 -2.38
CA VAL A 255 6.94 -0.92 -1.29
C VAL A 255 5.96 -0.24 -0.33
N ASN A 256 5.66 -0.89 0.79
CA ASN A 256 4.76 -0.37 1.81
C ASN A 256 5.53 0.44 2.85
N ILE A 257 5.38 1.77 2.79
CA ILE A 257 6.05 2.73 3.68
C ILE A 257 5.09 3.13 4.82
N GLY A 258 5.11 2.33 5.89
CA GLY A 258 4.40 2.58 7.15
C GLY A 258 5.33 3.18 8.22
N SER A 259 5.21 2.68 9.46
CA SER A 259 6.14 3.03 10.54
C SER A 259 7.58 2.59 10.18
N GLY A 260 7.74 1.36 9.69
CA GLY A 260 8.90 0.89 8.94
C GLY A 260 8.56 0.70 7.47
N VAL A 261 9.35 -0.10 6.75
CA VAL A 261 9.12 -0.39 5.32
C VAL A 261 9.20 -1.88 5.05
N SER A 262 8.22 -2.42 4.32
CA SER A 262 8.25 -3.78 3.76
C SER A 262 8.27 -3.71 2.25
N ILE A 263 9.15 -4.50 1.62
CA ILE A 263 9.33 -4.58 0.17
C ILE A 263 8.94 -5.98 -0.29
N LEU A 264 7.96 -6.07 -1.18
CA LEU A 264 7.43 -7.32 -1.71
C LEU A 264 7.68 -7.41 -3.21
N ALA A 265 8.10 -8.58 -3.68
CA ALA A 265 8.04 -8.94 -5.09
C ALA A 265 6.75 -9.72 -5.33
N VAL A 266 5.91 -9.24 -6.24
CA VAL A 266 4.58 -9.76 -6.52
C VAL A 266 4.55 -10.31 -7.94
N TYR A 267 4.49 -11.63 -8.08
CA TYR A 267 4.52 -12.34 -9.36
C TYR A 267 3.14 -12.78 -9.84
N SER A 268 2.18 -12.93 -8.93
CA SER A 268 0.76 -13.12 -9.22
C SER A 268 -0.07 -12.77 -7.99
N LYS A 269 -1.41 -12.82 -8.10
CA LYS A 269 -2.32 -12.60 -6.96
C LYS A 269 -2.01 -13.48 -5.73
N ASP A 270 -1.55 -14.70 -5.96
CA ASP A 270 -1.32 -15.71 -4.92
C ASP A 270 0.18 -16.10 -4.82
N ASN A 271 1.05 -15.39 -5.55
CA ASN A 271 2.49 -15.65 -5.55
C ASN A 271 3.26 -14.35 -5.35
N TYR A 272 3.68 -14.13 -4.11
CA TYR A 272 4.51 -13.01 -3.72
C TYR A 272 5.43 -13.43 -2.58
N LYS A 273 6.51 -12.67 -2.40
CA LYS A 273 7.43 -12.86 -1.28
C LYS A 273 7.83 -11.50 -0.73
N ARG A 274 8.00 -11.42 0.59
CA ARG A 274 8.66 -10.29 1.23
C ARG A 274 10.17 -10.40 0.97
N VAL A 275 10.69 -9.58 0.06
CA VAL A 275 12.11 -9.58 -0.34
C VAL A 275 12.98 -9.10 0.83
N THR A 276 12.60 -7.96 1.41
CA THR A 276 13.32 -7.36 2.54
C THR A 276 12.46 -6.26 3.18
N GLY A 277 13.06 -5.50 4.10
CA GLY A 277 12.50 -4.24 4.59
C GLY A 277 13.58 -3.38 5.25
N THR A 278 13.18 -2.19 5.71
CA THR A 278 14.02 -1.31 6.51
C THR A 278 13.22 -0.76 7.68
N SER A 279 13.86 -0.60 8.84
CA SER A 279 13.27 0.10 9.99
C SER A 279 13.22 1.61 9.80
N LEU A 280 13.97 2.14 8.82
CA LEU A 280 14.01 3.57 8.47
C LEU A 280 12.81 3.95 7.59
N GLY A 281 11.63 4.04 8.21
CA GLY A 281 10.37 4.37 7.54
C GLY A 281 9.76 5.70 8.00
N GLY A 282 8.44 5.83 7.83
CA GLY A 282 7.71 7.02 8.24
C GLY A 282 7.73 7.27 9.75
N GLY A 283 7.86 6.21 10.56
CA GLY A 283 8.03 6.32 12.01
C GLY A 283 9.38 6.93 12.39
N THR A 284 10.44 6.62 11.65
CA THR A 284 11.76 7.25 11.84
C THR A 284 11.73 8.72 11.44
N PHE A 285 11.10 9.05 10.30
CA PHE A 285 10.91 10.45 9.89
C PHE A 285 10.17 11.24 10.97
N LEU A 286 8.99 10.79 11.39
CA LEU A 286 8.19 11.50 12.37
C LEU A 286 8.90 11.60 13.72
N GLY A 287 9.47 10.49 14.22
CA GLY A 287 10.16 10.46 15.51
C GLY A 287 11.37 11.40 15.56
N LEU A 288 12.19 11.43 14.50
CA LEU A 288 13.32 12.35 14.42
C LEU A 288 12.86 13.80 14.27
N CYS A 289 11.83 14.08 13.48
CA CYS A 289 11.26 15.42 13.37
C CYS A 289 10.75 15.91 14.74
N CYS A 290 10.04 15.08 15.50
CA CYS A 290 9.60 15.42 16.86
C CYS A 290 10.79 15.81 17.76
N LEU A 291 11.86 15.00 17.75
CA LEU A 291 13.06 15.25 18.55
C LEU A 291 13.82 16.52 18.13
N LEU A 292 13.97 16.74 16.82
CA LEU A 292 14.84 17.77 16.27
C LEU A 292 14.14 19.13 16.14
N THR A 293 12.81 19.15 16.01
CA THR A 293 12.03 20.36 15.72
C THR A 293 10.99 20.69 16.78
N GLY A 294 10.55 19.68 17.55
CA GLY A 294 9.45 19.81 18.49
C GLY A 294 8.06 19.72 17.86
N CYS A 295 7.94 19.37 16.58
CA CYS A 295 6.64 19.09 15.96
C CYS A 295 5.94 17.93 16.66
N SER A 296 4.61 17.92 16.67
CA SER A 296 3.80 16.90 17.35
C SER A 296 2.97 16.04 16.39
N THR A 297 2.83 16.46 15.12
CA THR A 297 2.02 15.75 14.13
C THR A 297 2.80 15.51 12.83
N PHE A 298 2.34 14.52 12.06
CA PHE A 298 2.93 14.21 10.75
C PHE A 298 2.75 15.38 9.76
N GLU A 299 1.57 16.00 9.78
CA GLU A 299 1.23 17.16 8.96
C GLU A 299 2.13 18.36 9.26
N GLU A 300 2.37 18.67 10.55
CA GLU A 300 3.29 19.73 10.96
C GLU A 300 4.73 19.44 10.52
N ALA A 301 5.19 18.19 10.66
CA ALA A 301 6.53 17.79 10.20
C ALA A 301 6.69 17.98 8.68
N LEU A 302 5.68 17.63 7.88
CA LEU A 302 5.67 17.87 6.44
C LEU A 302 5.60 19.36 6.09
N GLU A 303 4.82 20.13 6.82
CA GLU A 303 4.75 21.59 6.65
C GLU A 303 6.12 22.23 6.88
N MET A 304 6.81 21.87 7.98
CA MET A 304 8.18 22.31 8.24
C MET A 304 9.12 21.89 7.12
N ALA A 305 9.09 20.62 6.70
CA ALA A 305 9.92 20.11 5.61
C ALA A 305 9.63 20.79 4.25
N SER A 306 8.45 21.36 4.03
CA SER A 306 8.15 22.10 2.80
C SER A 306 8.85 23.46 2.72
N LYS A 307 9.25 24.02 3.87
CA LYS A 307 9.86 25.36 4.01
C LYS A 307 11.38 25.32 4.17
N GLY A 308 11.95 24.15 4.43
CA GLY A 308 13.37 23.99 4.73
C GLY A 308 14.25 23.66 3.53
N GLU A 309 15.56 23.82 3.71
CA GLU A 309 16.58 23.49 2.74
C GLU A 309 17.56 22.45 3.29
N SER A 310 17.52 21.22 2.77
CA SER A 310 18.35 20.12 3.29
C SER A 310 19.84 20.32 3.06
N THR A 311 20.25 21.07 2.03
CA THR A 311 21.66 21.31 1.68
C THR A 311 22.42 22.10 2.77
N ARG A 312 21.70 22.79 3.66
CA ARG A 312 22.25 23.47 4.84
C ARG A 312 22.66 22.48 5.94
N VAL A 313 22.02 21.31 5.96
CA VAL A 313 22.19 20.24 6.97
C VAL A 313 23.03 19.08 6.45
N ASP A 314 22.84 18.71 5.19
CA ASP A 314 23.53 17.62 4.51
C ASP A 314 24.87 18.07 3.96
N LYS A 315 25.85 17.16 3.92
CA LYS A 315 27.12 17.36 3.21
C LYS A 315 27.02 16.75 1.81
N LEU A 316 27.26 17.56 0.80
CA LEU A 316 27.14 17.18 -0.61
C LEU A 316 28.48 16.73 -1.19
N VAL A 317 28.45 16.09 -2.36
CA VAL A 317 29.67 15.68 -3.07
C VAL A 317 30.58 16.88 -3.34
N ARG A 318 30.03 18.03 -3.75
CA ARG A 318 30.80 19.26 -3.99
C ARG A 318 31.47 19.82 -2.73
N ASP A 319 30.92 19.55 -1.55
CA ASP A 319 31.52 20.00 -0.27
C ASP A 319 32.79 19.20 0.08
N ILE A 320 32.99 18.06 -0.59
CA ILE A 320 34.15 17.17 -0.39
C ILE A 320 35.12 17.28 -1.58
N TYR A 321 34.60 17.25 -2.81
CA TYR A 321 35.40 17.20 -4.04
C TYR A 321 35.59 18.56 -4.73
N GLY A 322 34.90 19.61 -4.28
CA GLY A 322 34.89 20.93 -4.95
C GLY A 322 34.10 20.98 -6.26
N GLY A 323 33.40 19.89 -6.63
CA GLY A 323 32.64 19.73 -7.87
C GLY A 323 32.04 18.33 -7.96
N ASP A 324 31.94 17.79 -9.16
CA ASP A 324 31.51 16.41 -9.41
C ASP A 324 32.61 15.41 -9.06
N TYR A 325 32.23 14.20 -8.64
CA TYR A 325 33.15 13.07 -8.61
C TYR A 325 33.05 12.27 -9.92
N GLU A 326 33.77 12.76 -10.94
CA GLU A 326 33.65 12.33 -12.33
C GLU A 326 33.89 10.83 -12.55
N ARG A 327 34.89 10.25 -11.87
CA ARG A 327 35.29 8.84 -12.06
C ARG A 327 34.12 7.86 -11.92
N PHE A 328 33.19 8.13 -11.00
CA PHE A 328 32.02 7.30 -10.74
C PHE A 328 30.70 7.99 -11.10
N GLY A 329 30.75 9.14 -11.78
CA GLY A 329 29.58 9.89 -12.22
C GLY A 329 28.68 10.35 -11.07
N LEU A 330 29.25 10.71 -9.92
CA LEU A 330 28.46 11.29 -8.81
C LEU A 330 28.43 12.82 -8.96
N PRO A 331 27.27 13.43 -9.21
CA PRO A 331 27.19 14.87 -9.42
C PRO A 331 27.40 15.62 -8.09
N GLY A 332 27.93 16.84 -8.18
CA GLY A 332 28.30 17.66 -7.02
C GLY A 332 27.13 18.03 -6.12
N TRP A 333 25.90 18.02 -6.64
CA TRP A 333 24.68 18.26 -5.87
C TRP A 333 24.19 17.04 -5.08
N ALA A 334 24.68 15.82 -5.38
CA ALA A 334 24.27 14.62 -4.67
C ALA A 334 24.69 14.69 -3.20
N VAL A 335 23.83 14.16 -2.32
CA VAL A 335 24.15 14.03 -0.89
C VAL A 335 25.23 12.96 -0.72
N ALA A 336 26.38 13.35 -0.17
CA ALA A 336 27.45 12.43 0.17
C ALA A 336 27.30 11.90 1.60
N SER A 337 26.83 12.76 2.52
CA SER A 337 26.59 12.40 3.92
C SER A 337 25.40 13.18 4.47
N SER A 338 24.28 12.49 4.66
CA SER A 338 23.09 13.01 5.34
C SER A 338 23.45 13.53 6.73
N PHE A 339 23.00 14.74 7.07
CA PHE A 339 23.36 15.46 8.31
C PHE A 339 24.87 15.70 8.51
N GLY A 340 25.71 15.47 7.48
CA GLY A 340 27.17 15.50 7.61
C GLY A 340 27.74 16.88 7.93
N ASN A 341 26.98 17.97 7.72
CA ASN A 341 27.38 19.31 8.11
C ASN A 341 27.13 19.59 9.60
N MET A 342 26.31 18.79 10.28
CA MET A 342 25.93 19.00 11.69
C MET A 342 27.04 18.66 12.68
N MET A 343 28.19 18.12 12.25
CA MET A 343 29.36 17.97 13.12
C MET A 343 29.99 19.34 13.45
N CYS A 344 29.83 20.34 12.58
CA CYS A 344 30.31 21.70 12.79
C CYS A 344 29.36 22.50 13.69
N LYS A 345 29.88 23.05 14.79
CA LYS A 345 29.08 23.83 15.77
C LYS A 345 28.44 25.06 15.13
N GLU A 346 29.21 25.84 14.38
CA GLU A 346 28.73 27.06 13.71
C GLU A 346 27.58 26.75 12.74
N LYS A 347 27.69 25.64 11.98
CA LYS A 347 26.59 25.20 11.10
C LYS A 347 25.34 24.85 11.91
N ARG A 348 25.47 24.11 13.01
CA ARG A 348 24.34 23.79 13.90
C ARG A 348 23.64 25.04 14.45
N GLU A 349 24.39 26.10 14.74
CA GLU A 349 23.85 27.35 15.28
C GLU A 349 23.12 28.20 14.21
N SER A 350 23.38 27.93 12.92
CA SER A 350 22.84 28.72 11.81
C SER A 350 21.59 28.13 11.13
N ILE A 351 21.31 26.84 11.33
CA ILE A 351 20.21 26.12 10.68
C ILE A 351 18.86 26.36 11.35
N SER A 352 17.78 26.21 10.58
CA SER A 352 16.41 26.26 11.11
C SER A 352 15.84 24.87 11.42
N LYS A 353 14.70 24.83 12.11
CA LYS A 353 13.96 23.59 12.35
C LYS A 353 13.40 23.01 11.06
N GLU A 354 12.97 23.87 10.15
CA GLU A 354 12.49 23.52 8.81
C GLU A 354 13.60 22.82 8.02
N ASP A 355 14.84 23.31 8.08
CA ASP A 355 16.00 22.67 7.43
C ASP A 355 16.22 21.24 7.97
N LEU A 356 16.11 21.04 9.28
CA LEU A 356 16.20 19.71 9.91
C LEU A 356 15.06 18.79 9.48
N ALA A 357 13.83 19.30 9.42
CA ALA A 357 12.67 18.54 8.93
C ALA A 357 12.87 18.12 7.47
N ARG A 358 13.34 19.05 6.61
CA ARG A 358 13.66 18.78 5.20
C ARG A 358 14.74 17.72 5.06
N ALA A 359 15.85 17.86 5.80
CA ALA A 359 16.96 16.91 5.75
C ALA A 359 16.56 15.51 6.23
N THR A 360 15.71 15.43 7.26
CA THR A 360 15.13 14.17 7.72
C THR A 360 14.28 13.53 6.62
N LEU A 361 13.38 14.30 6.00
CA LEU A 361 12.52 13.82 4.90
C LEU A 361 13.35 13.29 3.72
N VAL A 362 14.33 14.08 3.26
CA VAL A 362 15.21 13.74 2.14
C VAL A 362 16.02 12.48 2.45
N SER A 363 16.60 12.38 3.65
CA SER A 363 17.44 11.26 4.03
C SER A 363 16.66 9.94 4.09
N ILE A 364 15.49 9.94 4.72
CA ILE A 364 14.63 8.75 4.81
C ILE A 364 14.13 8.36 3.42
N THR A 365 13.64 9.31 2.64
CA THR A 365 13.09 9.05 1.29
C THR A 365 14.15 8.50 0.34
N ASN A 366 15.35 9.10 0.30
CA ASN A 366 16.44 8.63 -0.55
C ASN A 366 16.97 7.25 -0.11
N ASN A 367 16.99 6.97 1.19
CA ASN A 367 17.35 5.64 1.68
C ASN A 367 16.36 4.57 1.20
N ILE A 368 15.06 4.84 1.34
CA ILE A 368 13.99 3.96 0.83
C ILE A 368 14.13 3.76 -0.68
N GLY A 369 14.34 4.84 -1.44
CA GLY A 369 14.57 4.78 -2.88
C GLY A 369 15.78 3.91 -3.23
N SER A 370 16.92 4.10 -2.56
CA SER A 370 18.13 3.32 -2.82
C SER A 370 17.94 1.82 -2.58
N ILE A 371 17.36 1.44 -1.43
CA ILE A 371 17.06 0.03 -1.11
C ILE A 371 16.10 -0.56 -2.15
N THR A 372 15.04 0.17 -2.46
CA THR A 372 14.04 -0.24 -3.44
C THR A 372 14.65 -0.48 -4.82
N ARG A 373 15.52 0.42 -5.30
CA ARG A 373 16.25 0.26 -6.56
C ARG A 373 17.07 -1.03 -6.57
N MET A 374 17.79 -1.31 -5.50
CA MET A 374 18.58 -2.54 -5.39
C MET A 374 17.70 -3.79 -5.43
N CYS A 375 16.57 -3.79 -4.72
CA CYS A 375 15.61 -4.89 -4.77
C CYS A 375 15.00 -5.08 -6.16
N ALA A 376 14.58 -3.99 -6.81
CA ALA A 376 14.00 -4.00 -8.15
C ALA A 376 14.97 -4.61 -9.17
N LEU A 377 16.24 -4.19 -9.14
CA LEU A 377 17.28 -4.73 -10.02
C LEU A 377 17.58 -6.20 -9.73
N ASN A 378 17.67 -6.60 -8.46
CA ASN A 378 17.94 -7.99 -8.09
C ASN A 378 16.79 -8.95 -8.45
N GLU A 379 15.55 -8.47 -8.37
CA GLU A 379 14.35 -9.24 -8.73
C GLU A 379 13.99 -9.13 -10.23
N ASN A 380 14.71 -8.30 -11.01
CA ASN A 380 14.42 -7.98 -12.41
C ASN A 380 13.00 -7.44 -12.62
N ILE A 381 12.58 -6.49 -11.78
CA ILE A 381 11.26 -5.88 -11.82
C ILE A 381 11.39 -4.37 -12.07
N GLU A 382 10.74 -3.88 -13.13
CA GLU A 382 10.83 -2.47 -13.54
C GLU A 382 9.75 -1.57 -12.93
N ARG A 383 8.60 -2.14 -12.55
CA ARG A 383 7.47 -1.42 -11.97
C ARG A 383 7.54 -1.46 -10.45
N VAL A 384 7.69 -0.29 -9.85
CA VAL A 384 7.80 -0.13 -8.40
C VAL A 384 6.61 0.68 -7.91
N VAL A 385 5.69 0.04 -7.20
CA VAL A 385 4.52 0.70 -6.61
C VAL A 385 4.83 1.05 -5.16
N PHE A 386 4.84 2.34 -4.83
CA PHE A 386 4.97 2.82 -3.47
C PHE A 386 3.59 3.09 -2.86
N VAL A 387 3.39 2.58 -1.64
CA VAL A 387 2.15 2.75 -0.86
C VAL A 387 2.50 3.06 0.60
N GLY A 388 1.49 3.28 1.43
CA GLY A 388 1.63 3.56 2.85
C GLY A 388 1.49 5.04 3.20
N ASN A 389 1.01 5.31 4.42
CA ASN A 389 0.65 6.65 4.87
C ASN A 389 1.83 7.64 5.01
N PHE A 390 3.09 7.19 4.88
CA PHE A 390 4.21 8.12 4.75
C PHE A 390 4.08 9.02 3.51
N LEU A 391 3.40 8.55 2.46
CA LEU A 391 3.21 9.30 1.23
C LEU A 391 1.97 10.21 1.25
N ARG A 392 1.12 10.09 2.29
CA ARG A 392 -0.10 10.89 2.44
C ARG A 392 0.26 12.36 2.45
N VAL A 393 -0.35 13.12 1.53
CA VAL A 393 -0.11 14.56 1.31
C VAL A 393 1.38 14.93 1.19
N ASN A 394 2.23 13.98 0.80
CA ASN A 394 3.69 14.11 0.78
C ASN A 394 4.24 14.03 -0.65
N THR A 395 3.78 14.94 -1.50
CA THR A 395 4.22 15.06 -2.90
C THR A 395 5.72 15.30 -3.02
N LEU A 396 6.36 15.89 -1.99
CA LEU A 396 7.82 16.03 -1.92
C LEU A 396 8.52 14.67 -1.99
N SER A 397 8.10 13.72 -1.14
CA SER A 397 8.73 12.40 -1.10
C SER A 397 8.37 11.57 -2.33
N MET A 398 7.13 11.69 -2.83
CA MET A 398 6.74 11.01 -4.07
C MET A 398 7.58 11.46 -5.27
N LYS A 399 7.79 12.78 -5.44
CA LYS A 399 8.66 13.31 -6.50
C LYS A 399 10.12 12.89 -6.31
N LEU A 400 10.63 12.86 -5.07
CA LEU A 400 11.99 12.38 -4.78
C LEU A 400 12.16 10.89 -5.10
N LEU A 401 11.17 10.05 -4.78
CA LEU A 401 11.18 8.62 -5.14
C LEU A 401 11.12 8.44 -6.66
N ALA A 402 10.26 9.18 -7.36
CA ALA A 402 10.18 9.14 -8.82
C ALA A 402 11.49 9.58 -9.47
N TYR A 403 12.09 10.67 -8.99
CA TYR A 403 13.41 11.13 -9.40
C TYR A 403 14.48 10.05 -9.17
N ALA A 404 14.51 9.47 -7.97
CA ALA A 404 15.53 8.49 -7.61
C ALA A 404 15.41 7.19 -8.42
N MET A 405 14.18 6.72 -8.68
CA MET A 405 13.96 5.57 -9.54
C MET A 405 14.44 5.84 -10.95
N ASP A 406 14.07 6.98 -11.53
CA ASP A 406 14.43 7.32 -12.92
C ASP A 406 15.94 7.59 -13.07
N TYR A 407 16.48 8.55 -12.30
CA TYR A 407 17.86 9.01 -12.43
C TYR A 407 18.88 7.88 -12.18
N TRP A 408 18.76 7.15 -11.06
CA TRP A 408 19.75 6.13 -10.67
C TRP A 408 19.60 4.81 -11.42
N SER A 409 18.49 4.60 -12.13
CA SER A 409 18.31 3.44 -13.03
C SER A 409 18.50 3.79 -14.51
N LYS A 410 18.79 5.06 -14.84
CA LYS A 410 18.84 5.56 -16.22
C LYS A 410 17.53 5.32 -16.98
N GLY A 411 16.40 5.55 -16.30
CA GLY A 411 15.05 5.43 -16.84
C GLY A 411 14.50 4.00 -16.91
N GLN A 412 15.21 3.00 -16.41
CA GLN A 412 14.74 1.61 -16.43
C GLN A 412 13.61 1.34 -15.42
N LEU A 413 13.68 1.95 -14.24
CA LEU A 413 12.70 1.75 -13.16
C LEU A 413 11.68 2.87 -13.15
N LYS A 414 10.40 2.50 -13.04
CA LYS A 414 9.29 3.45 -12.93
C LYS A 414 8.68 3.41 -11.53
N ALA A 415 8.67 4.56 -10.87
CA ALA A 415 7.91 4.78 -9.63
C ALA A 415 6.43 5.00 -9.95
N LEU A 416 5.59 4.19 -9.34
CA LEU A 416 4.14 4.23 -9.39
C LEU A 416 3.59 4.50 -7.98
N PHE A 417 2.47 5.19 -7.91
CA PHE A 417 1.78 5.58 -6.68
C PHE A 417 0.29 5.27 -6.83
N LEU A 418 -0.42 5.15 -5.70
CA LEU A 418 -1.84 4.83 -5.67
C LEU A 418 -2.62 5.88 -4.86
N GLN A 419 -3.84 6.23 -5.25
CA GLN A 419 -4.65 7.25 -4.55
C GLN A 419 -4.99 6.80 -3.12
N HIS A 420 -5.27 5.50 -2.91
CA HIS A 420 -5.69 4.94 -1.62
C HIS A 420 -4.52 4.35 -0.83
N GLU A 421 -3.29 4.84 -1.04
CA GLU A 421 -2.01 4.33 -0.53
C GLU A 421 -2.00 3.86 0.93
N GLY A 422 -2.78 4.48 1.80
CA GLY A 422 -2.82 4.17 3.23
C GLY A 422 -3.77 3.04 3.65
N TYR A 423 -4.66 2.58 2.77
CA TYR A 423 -5.89 1.88 3.17
C TYR A 423 -6.02 0.43 2.70
N PHE A 424 -5.12 -0.05 1.85
CA PHE A 424 -5.26 -1.36 1.23
C PHE A 424 -5.33 -2.53 2.22
N GLY A 425 -4.57 -2.50 3.32
CA GLY A 425 -4.68 -3.52 4.37
C GLY A 425 -6.09 -3.60 4.98
N ALA A 426 -6.71 -2.46 5.25
CA ALA A 426 -8.07 -2.40 5.78
C ALA A 426 -9.11 -2.86 4.74
N VAL A 427 -8.90 -2.56 3.45
CA VAL A 427 -9.73 -3.09 2.36
C VAL A 427 -9.59 -4.61 2.27
N GLY A 428 -8.37 -5.15 2.30
CA GLY A 428 -8.13 -6.60 2.30
C GLY A 428 -8.84 -7.31 3.44
N ALA A 429 -8.77 -6.74 4.65
CA ALA A 429 -9.49 -7.26 5.81
C ALA A 429 -11.02 -7.25 5.63
N LEU A 430 -11.58 -6.20 5.03
CA LEU A 430 -13.00 -6.15 4.68
C LEU A 430 -13.37 -7.24 3.66
N LEU A 431 -12.52 -7.48 2.67
CA LEU A 431 -12.78 -8.48 1.64
C LEU A 431 -12.77 -9.91 2.21
N GLU A 432 -11.98 -10.16 3.25
CA GLU A 432 -11.97 -11.45 3.96
C GLU A 432 -13.31 -11.74 4.64
N LEU A 433 -13.92 -10.73 5.27
CA LEU A 433 -15.25 -10.85 5.89
C LEU A 433 -16.29 -11.34 4.87
N LEU A 434 -16.16 -10.87 3.63
CA LEU A 434 -17.14 -11.04 2.56
C LEU A 434 -16.87 -12.28 1.70
N HIS A 435 -15.61 -12.64 1.58
CA HIS A 435 -15.12 -13.76 0.80
C HIS A 435 -13.98 -14.44 1.58
N PRO A 436 -14.30 -15.27 2.58
CA PRO A 436 -13.31 -16.01 3.35
C PRO A 436 -12.46 -16.88 2.42
N SER A 437 -11.15 -16.82 2.62
CA SER A 437 -10.13 -17.51 1.82
C SER A 437 -10.09 -19.02 2.08
#